data_AF-A0A1M6SST6-F1
#
_entry.id   AF-A0A1M6SST6-F1
#
_cell.length_a   1.000
_cell.length_b   1.000
_cell.length_c   1.000
_cell.angle_alpha   90.00
_cell.angle_beta   90.00
_cell.angle_gamma   90.00
#
_symmetry.space_group_name_H-M   'P 1'
#
loop_
_entity.id
_entity.type
_entity.pdbx_description
1 polymer ?
#
loop_
_entity_poly.entity_id
_entity_poly.type
_entity_poly.pdbx_seq_one_letter_code
_entity_poly.pdbx_strand_id
1 'polypeptide(L)' 'MKDINSLSHTKWNCKYHIVFAPKYRRQIIYGKIKKDIGKILRQLCEYKGVEIIEAEA' A
#
# COMPACT_ATOMS: atom_id res chain seq x y z
N MET A 1 -18.08 2.56 -12.01
CA MET A 1 -18.30 1.61 -10.89
C MET A 1 -18.18 2.43 -9.62
N LYS A 2 -19.13 2.39 -8.68
CA LYS A 2 -19.11 3.33 -7.53
C LYS A 2 -17.93 3.00 -6.60
N ASP A 3 -16.98 3.92 -6.44
CA ASP A 3 -15.84 3.88 -5.50
C ASP A 3 -16.26 4.00 -4.02
N ILE A 4 -17.45 3.52 -3.65
CA ILE A 4 -18.02 3.74 -2.32
C ILE A 4 -18.43 2.38 -1.77
N ASN A 5 -17.73 1.94 -0.73
CA ASN A 5 -18.06 0.75 0.03
C ASN A 5 -19.24 1.07 0.96
N SER A 6 -20.10 0.08 1.20
CA SER A 6 -21.28 0.25 2.05
C SER A 6 -21.57 -0.98 2.91
N LEU A 7 -21.92 -0.74 4.16
CA LEU A 7 -22.56 -1.66 5.09
C LEU A 7 -24.00 -1.18 5.37
N SER A 8 -24.73 -1.92 6.18
CA SER A 8 -26.13 -1.62 6.56
C SER A 8 -26.34 -0.19 7.06
N HIS A 9 -25.36 0.40 7.74
CA HIS A 9 -25.47 1.75 8.33
C HIS A 9 -24.29 2.67 8.02
N THR A 10 -23.35 2.27 7.17
CA THR A 10 -22.14 3.06 6.90
C THR A 10 -21.80 3.03 5.43
N LYS A 11 -21.44 4.18 4.87
CA LYS A 11 -20.84 4.29 3.53
C LYS A 11 -19.49 4.97 3.66
N TRP A 12 -18.46 4.45 3.01
CA TRP A 12 -17.12 5.03 3.09
C TRP A 12 -16.35 4.90 1.77
N ASN A 13 -15.40 5.81 1.59
CA ASN A 13 -14.39 5.77 0.55
C ASN A 13 -13.07 6.18 1.20
N CYS A 14 -12.27 5.20 1.62
CA CYS A 14 -11.04 5.42 2.37
C CYS A 14 -9.85 5.09 1.48
N LYS A 15 -9.38 6.08 0.71
CA LYS A 15 -8.16 5.99 -0.10
C LYS A 15 -7.08 6.81 0.57
N TYR A 16 -5.89 6.22 0.73
CA TYR A 16 -4.75 6.87 1.37
C TYR A 16 -3.52 6.82 0.47
N HIS A 17 -2.78 7.92 0.42
CA HIS A 17 -1.47 7.98 -0.22
C HIS A 17 -0.39 7.77 0.84
N ILE A 18 0.25 6.61 0.82
CA ILE A 18 1.24 6.20 1.83
C ILE A 18 2.63 6.20 1.20
N VAL A 19 3.58 6.93 1.79
CA VAL A 19 4.96 7.02 1.32
C VAL A 19 5.92 6.60 2.42
N PHE A 20 6.93 5.81 2.04
CA PHE A 20 7.98 5.37 2.94
C PHE A 20 9.34 5.92 2.50
N ALA A 21 10.16 6.33 3.46
CA ALA A 21 11.53 6.74 3.22
C ALA A 21 12.48 5.97 4.15
N PRO A 22 13.68 5.58 3.68
CA PRO A 22 14.68 4.96 4.53
C PRO A 22 15.13 5.93 5.63
N LYS A 23 15.56 5.38 6.77
CA LYS A 23 16.27 6.16 7.79
C LYS A 23 17.48 6.85 7.16
N TYR A 24 17.59 8.17 7.37
CA TYR A 24 18.60 9.04 6.74
C TYR A 24 18.53 9.13 5.20
N ARG A 25 17.39 8.76 4.57
CA ARG A 25 17.19 8.80 3.11
C ARG A 25 18.29 8.07 2.30
N ARG A 26 18.87 7.02 2.87
CA ARG A 26 19.89 6.21 2.19
C ARG A 26 19.32 5.60 0.91
N GLN A 27 20.05 5.72 -0.20
CA GLN A 27 19.60 5.18 -1.49
C GLN A 27 19.65 3.65 -1.61
N ILE A 28 20.07 2.96 -0.54
CA ILE A 28 20.16 1.50 -0.43
C ILE A 28 18.84 0.79 -0.79
N ILE A 29 17.70 1.44 -0.53
CA ILE A 29 16.37 0.90 -0.85
C ILE A 29 16.11 0.79 -2.36
N TYR A 30 16.71 1.62 -3.22
CA TYR A 30 16.31 1.69 -4.64
C TYR A 30 16.89 0.60 -5.54
N GLY A 31 17.80 -0.24 -5.03
CA GLY A 31 18.38 -1.35 -5.77
C GLY A 31 17.63 -2.66 -5.56
N LYS A 32 18.37 -3.71 -5.21
CA LYS A 32 17.84 -5.08 -4.99
C LYS A 32 16.73 -5.12 -3.93
N ILE A 33 16.84 -4.29 -2.90
CA ILE A 33 15.94 -4.27 -1.74
C ILE A 33 14.55 -3.74 -2.10
N LYS A 34 14.42 -2.89 -3.13
CA LYS A 34 13.13 -2.34 -3.59
C LYS A 34 12.15 -3.46 -3.94
N LYS A 35 12.63 -4.46 -4.69
CA LYS A 35 11.82 -5.59 -5.15
C LYS A 35 11.32 -6.44 -3.99
N ASP A 36 12.18 -6.69 -3.01
CA ASP A 36 11.84 -7.52 -1.85
C ASP A 36 10.87 -6.80 -0.90
N ILE A 37 11.11 -5.50 -0.61
CA ILE A 37 10.15 -4.68 0.15
C ILE A 37 8.79 -4.67 -0.53
N GLY A 38 8.75 -4.47 -1.86
CA GLY A 38 7.51 -4.47 -2.62
C GLY A 38 6.77 -5.81 -2.56
N LYS A 39 7.45 -6.95 -2.46
CA LYS A 39 6.81 -8.26 -2.26
C LYS A 39 6.24 -8.40 -0.85
N ILE A 40 7.03 -8.03 0.16
CA ILE A 40 6.63 -8.12 1.57
C ILE A 40 5.39 -7.25 1.83
N LEU A 41 5.37 -6.02 1.31
CA LEU A 41 4.22 -5.12 1.47
C LEU A 41 2.95 -5.67 0.81
N ARG A 42 3.05 -6.25 -0.39
CA ARG A 42 1.89 -6.88 -1.05
C ARG A 42 1.35 -8.05 -0.25
N GLN A 43 2.22 -8.93 0.26
CA GLN A 43 1.82 -10.05 1.12
C GLN A 43 1.14 -9.55 2.42
N LEU A 44 1.67 -8.50 3.04
CA LEU A 44 1.06 -7.92 4.25
C LEU A 44 -0.31 -7.28 3.97
N CYS A 45 -0.46 -6.60 2.82
CA CYS A 45 -1.74 -6.05 2.40
C CYS A 45 -2.77 -7.15 2.13
N GLU A 46 -2.37 -8.23 1.47
CA GLU A 46 -3.22 -9.41 1.23
C GLU A 46 -3.70 -10.02 2.54
N TYR A 47 -2.80 -10.23 3.51
CA TYR A 47 -3.17 -10.77 4.83
C TYR A 47 -4.13 -9.88 5.62
N LYS A 48 -4.04 -8.56 5.43
CA LYS A 48 -4.93 -7.60 6.10
C LYS A 48 -6.20 -7.28 5.28
N GLY A 49 -6.34 -7.84 4.08
CA GLY A 49 -7.45 -7.52 3.17
C GLY A 49 -7.45 -6.07 2.69
N VAL A 50 -6.28 -5.44 2.60
CA VAL A 50 -6.14 -4.06 2.12
C VAL A 50 -5.96 -4.07 0.61
N GLU A 51 -6.85 -3.36 -0.08
CA GLU A 51 -6.77 -3.18 -1.54
C GLU A 51 -5.67 -2.17 -1.90
N ILE A 52 -4.79 -2.56 -2.82
CA ILE A 52 -3.77 -1.69 -3.39
C ILE A 52 -4.29 -1.14 -4.71
N ILE A 53 -4.55 0.17 -4.76
CA ILE A 53 -5.07 0.84 -5.96
C ILE A 53 -3.93 1.12 -6.95
N GLU A 54 -2.86 1.75 -6.45
CA GLU A 54 -1.66 2.05 -7.23
C GLU A 54 -0.43 1.81 -6.34
N ALA A 55 0.63 1.25 -6.92
CA ALA A 55 1.91 1.06 -6.24
C ALA A 55 3.07 1.18 -7.22
N GLU A 56 3.90 2.19 -7.05
CA GLU A 56 5.20 2.30 -7.71
C GLU A 56 6.24 1.49 -6.92
N ALA A 57 6.58 0.30 -7.43
CA ALA A 57 7.64 -0.55 -6.91
C ALA A 57 8.65 -0.90 -8.01
#